data_AF-A0A432Z7R1-F1
#
_entry.id   AF-A0A432Z7R1-F1
#
_cell.length_a   1.000
_cell.length_b   1.000
_cell.length_c   1.000
_cell.angle_alpha   90.00
_cell.angle_beta   90.00
_cell.angle_gamma   90.00
#
_symmetry.space_group_name_H-M   'P 1'
#
loop_
_entity.id
_entity.type
_entity.pdbx_description
1 polymer ?
#
loop_
_entity_poly.entity_id
_entity_poly.type
_entity_poly.pdbx_seq_one_letter_code
_entity_poly.pdbx_strand_id
1 'polypeptide(L)'
;MDKGYAFFFDAEHSELDCFYGPPCTSKVINSLIEADSNANTHVLRGDLLPHSLAYQISSVSTDPSSKGGVSQTYSGNDELHQLILCDLSDSFSGEWNTLNTLTFPYILGFKRVWTIVLPTISPQAAKTIDSKLQSFAPYIGAATIDTGNPLQIRLFDLVGGVFVQSARVYALESDSASLLRDKLPSKITVNIINDLLFDKLSPQPLQPTKTSYRGVLSVNRIKGKSQLTHNQKLAHALLEFAKNNPNAIISFDTSITSAKQFVWDNAKFTRYLLNLEHEEGGPKAKFFIEILGIESNDWQYLADQISSSLKHGLIVSVELSGYGIKHTVFSQITGRNGKTVIIRSVWQMNPDGSARFITAYPEKSEKQSDYRSPPQHICPPYLIGKERWEYIYNQAHKAGEEAALECVPVPMRLCGHSTIFEGVCGFAWVTIPDIRKGFAKWLKDKHIGVKSYKGGWRVDADPVPSDDVTWDLQSLEPKRAYARAFANVLRKNEIACEVHERID
;
A
#
# COMPACT_ATOMS: atom_id res chain seq x y z
N MET A 1 -7.46 -18.12 24.18
CA MET A 1 -6.93 -17.37 23.02
C MET A 1 -5.81 -16.51 23.58
N ASP A 2 -4.59 -16.79 23.17
CA ASP A 2 -3.40 -16.09 23.64
C ASP A 2 -3.42 -14.69 23.04
N LYS A 3 -3.93 -13.73 23.81
CA LYS A 3 -3.94 -12.30 23.45
C LYS A 3 -2.74 -11.65 24.12
N GLY A 4 -1.93 -10.94 23.34
CA GLY A 4 -0.88 -10.09 23.88
C GLY A 4 -1.44 -8.77 24.40
N TYR A 5 -0.74 -8.15 25.34
CA TYR A 5 -1.08 -6.83 25.86
C TYR A 5 0.10 -5.87 25.71
N ALA A 6 -0.17 -4.69 25.17
CA ALA A 6 0.79 -3.61 24.99
C ALA A 6 0.57 -2.53 26.05
N PHE A 7 1.67 -1.99 26.57
CA PHE A 7 1.73 -0.88 27.52
C PHE A 7 2.57 0.23 26.92
N PHE A 8 2.03 1.43 26.84
CA PHE A 8 2.60 2.56 26.11
C PHE A 8 3.09 3.66 27.05
N PHE A 9 4.25 4.22 26.74
CA PHE A 9 4.90 5.25 27.54
C PHE A 9 5.40 6.38 26.63
N ASP A 10 5.26 7.61 27.10
CA ASP A 10 5.85 8.79 26.49
C ASP A 10 7.35 8.79 26.78
N ALA A 11 8.16 8.38 25.80
CA ALA A 11 9.61 8.27 25.94
C ALA A 11 10.30 9.64 26.08
N GLU A 12 9.57 10.74 25.84
CA GLU A 12 10.07 12.10 25.91
C GLU A 12 9.63 12.83 27.18
N HIS A 13 8.93 12.14 28.08
CA HIS A 13 8.48 12.72 29.34
C HIS A 13 9.67 13.11 30.23
N SER A 14 9.59 14.27 30.89
CA SER A 14 10.69 14.85 31.68
C SER A 14 11.09 14.04 32.92
N GLU A 15 10.25 13.11 33.36
CA GLU A 15 10.56 12.16 34.45
C GLU A 15 11.42 10.96 33.98
N LEU A 16 11.62 10.80 32.68
CA LEU A 16 12.48 9.78 32.11
C LEU A 16 13.83 10.39 31.73
N ASP A 17 14.90 9.73 32.13
CA ASP A 17 16.26 10.04 31.67
C ASP A 17 16.46 9.62 30.21
N CYS A 18 17.65 9.88 29.66
CA CYS A 18 18.03 9.42 28.32
C CYS A 18 17.90 7.89 28.12
N PHE A 19 17.90 7.10 29.21
CA PHE A 19 17.62 5.67 29.22
C PHE A 19 16.22 5.39 29.78
N TYR A 20 15.19 5.70 28.99
CA TYR A 20 13.78 5.55 29.37
C TYR A 20 13.28 4.09 29.42
N GLY A 21 13.94 3.17 28.71
CA GLY A 21 13.52 1.77 28.64
C GLY A 21 13.52 1.02 29.98
N PRO A 22 14.64 0.98 30.73
CA PRO A 22 14.74 0.31 32.03
C PRO A 22 13.70 0.74 33.08
N PRO A 23 13.44 2.05 33.36
CA PRO A 23 12.45 2.46 34.35
C PRO A 23 11.00 2.08 33.96
N CYS A 24 10.64 2.14 32.67
CA CYS A 24 9.33 1.67 32.21
C CYS A 24 9.21 0.15 32.38
N THR A 25 10.24 -0.58 31.95
CA THR A 25 10.29 -2.04 31.99
C THR A 25 10.23 -2.58 33.41
N SER A 26 10.96 -1.97 34.36
CA SER A 26 10.97 -2.42 35.75
C SER A 26 9.61 -2.24 36.42
N LYS A 27 8.89 -1.15 36.14
CA LYS A 27 7.54 -0.90 36.66
C LYS A 27 6.52 -1.91 36.14
N VAL A 28 6.57 -2.24 34.84
CA VAL A 28 5.71 -3.28 34.24
C VAL A 28 6.00 -4.64 34.88
N ILE A 29 7.26 -5.05 34.96
CA ILE A 29 7.66 -6.35 35.53
C ILE A 29 7.28 -6.45 37.02
N ASN A 30 7.56 -5.41 37.82
CA ASN A 30 7.19 -5.43 39.25
C ASN A 30 5.67 -5.54 39.41
N SER A 31 4.90 -4.79 38.61
CA SER A 31 3.45 -4.84 38.63
C SER A 31 2.91 -6.20 38.21
N LEU A 32 3.53 -6.84 37.20
CA LEU A 32 3.20 -8.19 36.74
C LEU A 32 3.42 -9.23 37.84
N ILE A 33 4.61 -9.25 38.46
CA ILE A 33 4.96 -10.25 39.48
C ILE A 33 4.04 -10.14 40.71
N GLU A 34 3.65 -8.91 41.07
CA GLU A 34 2.69 -8.69 42.16
C GLU A 34 1.25 -9.07 41.79
N ALA A 35 0.89 -9.02 40.51
CA ALA A 35 -0.44 -9.40 40.02
C ALA A 35 -0.57 -10.90 39.78
N ASP A 36 0.51 -11.54 39.31
CA ASP A 36 0.57 -12.96 38.97
C ASP A 36 2.01 -13.47 39.18
N SER A 37 2.26 -14.08 40.33
CA SER A 37 3.57 -14.65 40.66
C SER A 37 3.93 -15.86 39.80
N ASN A 38 2.95 -16.47 39.11
CA ASN A 38 3.15 -17.63 38.24
C ASN A 38 3.23 -17.23 36.75
N ALA A 39 3.29 -15.93 36.45
CA ALA A 39 3.39 -15.44 35.09
C ALA A 39 4.57 -16.09 34.35
N ASN A 40 4.32 -16.48 33.10
CA ASN A 40 5.30 -17.06 32.20
C ASN A 40 5.18 -16.36 30.84
N THR A 41 5.95 -15.30 30.63
CA THR A 41 5.78 -14.41 29.47
C THR A 41 7.06 -13.76 28.99
N HIS A 42 7.15 -13.53 27.68
CA HIS A 42 8.16 -12.66 27.10
C HIS A 42 7.90 -11.21 27.50
N VAL A 43 8.98 -10.44 27.59
CA VAL A 43 8.92 -8.99 27.73
C VAL A 43 9.53 -8.40 26.46
N LEU A 44 8.71 -8.26 25.42
CA LEU A 44 9.13 -7.59 24.19
C LEU A 44 9.05 -6.08 24.42
N ARG A 45 10.03 -5.32 23.94
CA ARG A 45 10.10 -3.89 24.21
C ARG A 45 10.86 -3.13 23.15
N GLY A 46 10.46 -1.88 22.92
CA GLY A 46 11.04 -1.06 21.87
C GLY A 46 10.25 0.22 21.67
N ASP A 47 10.82 1.14 20.90
CA ASP A 47 10.05 2.25 20.35
C ASP A 47 9.03 1.70 19.34
N LEU A 48 7.80 2.20 19.39
CA LEU A 48 6.79 1.86 18.40
C LEU A 48 7.06 2.69 17.14
N LEU A 49 7.24 2.02 15.99
CA LEU A 49 7.63 2.67 14.74
C LEU A 49 6.57 2.53 13.64
N PRO A 50 5.38 3.18 13.73
CA PRO A 50 4.35 3.11 12.69
C PRO A 50 4.84 3.53 11.29
N HIS A 51 5.71 4.54 11.24
CA HIS A 51 6.35 5.03 10.01
C HIS A 51 7.11 3.94 9.25
N SER A 52 7.63 2.89 9.92
CA SER A 52 8.31 1.77 9.27
C SER A 52 7.44 1.05 8.23
N LEU A 53 6.12 1.07 8.40
CA LEU A 53 5.15 0.49 7.47
C LEU A 53 4.81 1.42 6.29
N ALA A 54 5.21 2.69 6.36
CA ALA A 54 4.94 3.71 5.36
C ALA A 54 6.14 4.01 4.44
N TYR A 55 7.30 3.40 4.68
CA TYR A 55 8.44 3.53 3.78
C TYR A 55 8.28 2.69 2.54
N GLN A 56 8.60 3.29 1.40
CA GLN A 56 8.69 2.62 0.12
C GLN A 56 10.05 2.91 -0.50
N ILE A 57 10.55 1.98 -1.30
CA ILE A 57 11.82 2.16 -1.99
C ILE A 57 11.77 3.40 -2.87
N SER A 58 12.77 4.27 -2.74
CA SER A 58 12.87 5.53 -3.47
C SER A 58 13.98 5.51 -4.51
N SER A 59 15.08 4.78 -4.26
CA SER A 59 16.16 4.62 -5.23
C SER A 59 16.96 3.33 -5.02
N VAL A 60 17.64 2.92 -6.09
CA VAL A 60 18.60 1.80 -6.12
C VAL A 60 19.86 2.28 -6.81
N SER A 61 21.00 2.03 -6.18
CA SER A 61 22.31 2.32 -6.77
C SER A 61 23.35 1.29 -6.38
N THR A 62 24.27 0.99 -7.29
CA THR A 62 25.45 0.20 -6.98
C THR A 62 26.64 1.14 -6.85
N ASP A 63 27.45 0.97 -5.81
CA ASP A 63 28.69 1.73 -5.66
C ASP A 63 29.82 1.05 -6.45
N PRO A 64 30.34 1.67 -7.53
CA PRO A 64 31.42 1.09 -8.33
C PRO A 64 32.75 0.95 -7.56
N SER A 65 32.91 1.66 -6.45
CA SER A 65 34.13 1.71 -5.64
C SER A 65 34.12 0.70 -4.48
N SER A 66 32.94 0.26 -4.04
CA SER A 66 32.78 -0.82 -3.06
C SER A 66 32.84 -2.18 -3.76
N LYS A 67 33.35 -3.22 -3.09
CA LYS A 67 33.33 -4.59 -3.59
C LYS A 67 31.89 -5.14 -3.64
N GLY A 68 31.08 -4.70 -4.61
CA GLY A 68 29.77 -5.27 -4.94
C GLY A 68 28.61 -4.87 -4.02
N GLY A 69 28.64 -3.68 -3.40
CA GLY A 69 27.57 -3.19 -2.54
C GLY A 69 26.39 -2.63 -3.35
N VAL A 70 25.18 -3.18 -3.13
CA VAL A 70 23.92 -2.59 -3.61
C VAL A 70 23.36 -1.71 -2.50
N SER A 71 23.20 -0.43 -2.79
CA SER A 71 22.54 0.54 -1.91
C SER A 71 21.08 0.74 -2.33
N GLN A 72 20.23 0.90 -1.33
CA GLN A 72 18.80 1.19 -1.49
C GLN A 72 18.42 2.34 -0.56
N THR A 73 17.61 3.25 -1.07
CA THR A 73 17.03 4.33 -0.28
C THR A 73 15.54 4.10 -0.15
N TYR A 74 14.97 4.48 0.99
CA TYR A 74 13.53 4.47 1.22
C TYR A 74 13.06 5.89 1.54
N SER A 75 11.87 6.24 1.07
CA SER A 75 11.18 7.49 1.41
C SER A 75 9.85 7.19 2.09
N GLY A 76 9.48 8.00 3.08
CA GLY A 76 8.18 7.90 3.74
C GLY A 76 7.05 8.37 2.81
N ASN A 77 5.92 7.68 2.87
CA ASN A 77 4.66 8.12 2.27
C ASN A 77 3.77 8.70 3.39
N ASP A 78 3.64 10.02 3.44
CA ASP A 78 2.93 10.72 4.51
C ASP A 78 1.45 10.35 4.59
N GLU A 79 0.78 10.21 3.43
CA GLU A 79 -0.63 9.82 3.37
C GLU A 79 -0.85 8.40 3.92
N LEU A 80 0.03 7.46 3.55
CA LEU A 80 0.01 6.10 4.07
C LEU A 80 0.34 6.07 5.56
N HIS A 81 1.31 6.88 6.01
CA HIS A 81 1.65 6.99 7.42
C HIS A 81 0.45 7.49 8.23
N GLN A 82 -0.23 8.55 7.78
CA GLN A 82 -1.43 9.08 8.43
C GLN A 82 -2.54 8.02 8.53
N LEU A 83 -2.78 7.24 7.47
CA LEU A 83 -3.70 6.10 7.50
C LEU A 83 -3.31 5.07 8.55
N ILE A 84 -2.03 4.67 8.63
CA ILE A 84 -1.54 3.69 9.60
C ILE A 84 -1.75 4.19 11.03
N LEU A 85 -1.43 5.45 11.33
CA LEU A 85 -1.61 6.03 12.67
C LEU A 85 -3.08 6.03 13.10
N CYS A 86 -3.95 6.44 12.18
CA CYS A 86 -5.38 6.51 12.42
C CYS A 86 -6.00 5.12 12.57
N ASP A 87 -5.64 4.18 11.68
CA ASP A 87 -6.14 2.81 11.71
C ASP A 87 -5.65 2.06 12.95
N LEU A 88 -4.37 2.19 13.33
CA LEU A 88 -3.83 1.56 14.53
C LEU A 88 -4.60 2.01 15.78
N SER A 89 -4.81 3.32 15.93
CA SER A 89 -5.52 3.87 17.08
C SER A 89 -6.98 3.43 17.12
N ASP A 90 -7.67 3.48 15.97
CA ASP A 90 -9.04 2.98 15.83
C ASP A 90 -9.14 1.47 16.13
N SER A 91 -8.13 0.69 15.74
CA SER A 91 -8.11 -0.77 15.90
C SER A 91 -8.14 -1.24 17.34
N PHE A 92 -7.68 -0.43 18.30
CA PHE A 92 -7.77 -0.77 19.72
C PHE A 92 -9.19 -0.65 20.29
N SER A 93 -10.07 0.13 19.64
CA SER A 93 -11.44 0.36 20.12
C SER A 93 -12.31 -0.92 20.15
N GLY A 94 -11.92 -1.96 19.40
CA GLY A 94 -12.66 -3.23 19.33
C GLY A 94 -12.40 -4.19 20.49
N GLU A 95 -11.39 -3.92 21.32
CA GLU A 95 -10.93 -4.81 22.40
C GLU A 95 -10.61 -3.97 23.67
N TRP A 96 -10.21 -4.63 24.76
CA TRP A 96 -9.84 -3.90 25.99
C TRP A 96 -8.66 -2.96 25.73
N ASN A 97 -8.85 -1.68 26.05
CA ASN A 97 -7.83 -0.65 26.06
C ASN A 97 -8.19 0.46 27.08
N THR A 98 -7.19 1.24 27.49
CA THR A 98 -7.32 2.44 28.35
C THR A 98 -6.80 3.70 27.67
N LEU A 99 -6.54 3.61 26.36
CA LEU A 99 -6.05 4.70 25.55
C LEU A 99 -7.17 5.73 25.28
N ASN A 100 -6.80 7.01 25.27
CA ASN A 100 -7.65 8.01 24.63
C ASN A 100 -7.49 7.91 23.11
N THR A 101 -8.34 7.09 22.46
CA THR A 101 -8.26 6.82 21.01
C THR A 101 -8.48 8.06 20.14
N LEU A 102 -9.06 9.14 20.69
CA LEU A 102 -9.15 10.43 20.00
C LEU A 102 -7.79 11.14 19.95
N THR A 103 -7.00 11.12 21.01
CA THR A 103 -5.70 11.82 21.04
C THR A 103 -4.53 10.93 20.64
N PHE A 104 -4.66 9.61 20.75
CA PHE A 104 -3.59 8.66 20.51
C PHE A 104 -2.93 8.75 19.12
N PRO A 105 -3.65 8.97 17.99
CA PRO A 105 -2.99 9.18 16.70
C PRO A 105 -2.01 10.36 16.70
N TYR A 106 -2.30 11.44 17.44
CA TYR A 106 -1.39 12.58 17.57
C TYR A 106 -0.17 12.23 18.42
N ILE A 107 -0.37 11.48 19.51
CA ILE A 107 0.74 10.99 20.33
C ILE A 107 1.70 10.16 19.47
N LEU A 108 1.17 9.23 18.68
CA LEU A 108 1.98 8.41 17.77
C LEU A 108 2.68 9.20 16.65
N GLY A 109 2.07 10.30 16.20
CA GLY A 109 2.62 11.14 15.13
C GLY A 109 3.65 12.18 15.59
N PHE A 110 3.61 12.59 16.87
CA PHE A 110 4.42 13.71 17.39
C PHE A 110 5.38 13.33 18.52
N LYS A 111 5.23 12.16 19.13
CA LYS A 111 6.07 11.72 20.25
C LYS A 111 6.71 10.37 19.97
N ARG A 112 7.85 10.11 20.62
CA ARG A 112 8.39 8.75 20.72
C ARG A 112 7.61 7.96 21.76
N VAL A 113 7.05 6.83 21.34
CA VAL A 113 6.25 5.97 22.22
C VAL A 113 7.04 4.70 22.51
N TRP A 114 7.56 4.58 23.73
CA TRP A 114 8.15 3.33 24.19
C TRP A 114 7.05 2.34 24.52
N THR A 115 7.19 1.12 24.05
CA THR A 115 6.16 0.09 24.17
C THR A 115 6.74 -1.16 24.82
N ILE A 116 5.96 -1.76 25.71
CA ILE A 116 6.24 -3.08 26.28
C ILE A 116 5.08 -4.01 25.98
N VAL A 117 5.38 -5.19 25.44
CA VAL A 117 4.40 -6.22 25.09
C VAL A 117 4.62 -7.45 25.94
N LEU A 118 3.53 -7.94 26.55
CA LEU A 118 3.47 -9.17 27.32
C LEU A 118 2.54 -10.17 26.60
N PRO A 119 3.07 -11.13 25.83
CA PRO A 119 2.25 -11.95 24.91
C PRO A 119 1.28 -12.94 25.58
N THR A 120 1.58 -13.39 26.80
CA THR A 120 0.95 -14.60 27.39
C THR A 120 0.38 -14.37 28.80
N ILE A 121 0.17 -13.12 29.20
CA ILE A 121 -0.39 -12.82 30.53
C ILE A 121 -1.93 -12.90 30.54
N SER A 122 -2.52 -13.05 31.72
CA SER A 122 -3.97 -13.04 31.86
C SER A 122 -4.55 -11.62 31.68
N PRO A 123 -5.81 -11.49 31.22
CA PRO A 123 -6.50 -10.19 31.17
C PRO A 123 -6.54 -9.47 32.54
N GLN A 124 -6.63 -10.24 33.63
CA GLN A 124 -6.66 -9.69 34.98
C GLN A 124 -5.30 -9.11 35.39
N ALA A 125 -4.21 -9.80 35.04
CA ALA A 125 -2.86 -9.27 35.23
C ALA A 125 -2.66 -7.99 34.43
N ALA A 126 -3.10 -7.94 33.18
CA ALA A 126 -2.99 -6.76 32.33
C ALA A 126 -3.72 -5.54 32.92
N LYS A 127 -4.97 -5.70 33.38
CA LYS A 127 -5.74 -4.65 34.07
C LYS A 127 -5.09 -4.19 35.38
N THR A 128 -4.48 -5.12 36.12
CA THR A 128 -3.79 -4.79 37.37
C THR A 128 -2.52 -3.98 37.11
N ILE A 129 -1.76 -4.33 36.05
CA ILE A 129 -0.59 -3.56 35.62
C ILE A 129 -1.01 -2.16 35.19
N ASP A 130 -2.01 -2.04 34.31
CA ASP A 130 -2.53 -0.74 33.86
C ASP A 130 -2.90 0.16 35.04
N SER A 131 -3.72 -0.34 35.97
CA SER A 131 -4.15 0.41 37.17
C SER A 131 -2.98 0.90 38.02
N LYS A 132 -1.95 0.08 38.23
CA LYS A 132 -0.74 0.47 38.98
C LYS A 132 0.13 1.49 38.25
N LEU A 133 0.07 1.54 36.92
CA LEU A 133 0.85 2.46 36.11
C LEU A 133 0.16 3.81 35.92
N GLN A 134 -1.15 3.94 36.20
CA GLN A 134 -1.87 5.21 36.06
C GLN A 134 -1.24 6.38 36.84
N SER A 135 -0.55 6.11 37.97
CA SER A 135 0.14 7.14 38.75
C SER A 135 1.55 7.47 38.25
N PHE A 136 2.05 6.78 37.22
CA PHE A 136 3.35 7.03 36.64
C PHE A 136 3.19 7.99 35.46
N ALA A 137 3.61 9.24 35.60
CA ALA A 137 3.31 10.31 34.65
C ALA A 137 3.67 10.01 33.18
N PRO A 138 4.78 9.30 32.86
CA PRO A 138 5.07 8.91 31.48
C PRO A 138 4.13 7.86 30.88
N TYR A 139 3.29 7.19 31.67
CA TYR A 139 2.39 6.15 31.18
C TYR A 139 1.23 6.74 30.37
N ILE A 140 1.04 6.22 29.16
CA ILE A 140 -0.02 6.67 28.24
C ILE A 140 -1.27 5.81 28.38
N GLY A 141 -1.10 4.50 28.60
CA GLY A 141 -2.18 3.53 28.71
C GLY A 141 -1.79 2.15 28.19
N ALA A 142 -2.77 1.26 28.06
CA ALA A 142 -2.61 -0.09 27.56
C ALA A 142 -3.67 -0.47 26.53
N ALA A 143 -3.36 -1.46 25.71
CA ALA A 143 -4.31 -2.06 24.80
C ALA A 143 -4.05 -3.56 24.59
N THR A 144 -5.11 -4.26 24.21
CA THR A 144 -5.05 -5.63 23.73
C THR A 144 -4.50 -5.64 22.30
N ILE A 145 -3.60 -6.57 22.00
CA ILE A 145 -3.07 -6.81 20.66
C ILE A 145 -3.97 -7.81 19.93
N ASP A 146 -4.45 -7.43 18.76
CA ASP A 146 -5.11 -8.32 17.83
C ASP A 146 -4.05 -9.08 17.02
N THR A 147 -3.76 -10.31 17.44
CA THR A 147 -2.81 -11.21 16.75
C THR A 147 -3.28 -11.66 15.37
N GLY A 148 -4.56 -11.41 15.04
CA GLY A 148 -5.12 -11.59 13.70
C GLY A 148 -5.03 -10.34 12.83
N ASN A 149 -4.48 -9.22 13.33
CA ASN A 149 -4.25 -8.00 12.55
C ASN A 149 -2.80 -7.96 12.04
N PRO A 150 -2.56 -8.08 10.72
CA PRO A 150 -1.21 -8.10 10.15
C PRO A 150 -0.39 -6.83 10.43
N LEU A 151 -1.04 -5.67 10.57
CA LEU A 151 -0.34 -4.42 10.89
C LEU A 151 0.13 -4.41 12.34
N GLN A 152 -0.73 -4.84 13.26
CA GLN A 152 -0.37 -4.92 14.68
C GLN A 152 0.73 -5.95 14.91
N ILE A 153 0.65 -7.15 14.31
CA ILE A 153 1.71 -8.16 14.43
C ILE A 153 3.07 -7.59 13.99
N ARG A 154 3.13 -6.86 12.87
CA ARG A 154 4.38 -6.26 12.40
C ARG A 154 4.89 -5.13 13.30
N LEU A 155 4.00 -4.37 13.94
CA LEU A 155 4.38 -3.24 14.80
C LEU A 155 4.78 -3.66 16.21
N PHE A 156 4.20 -4.76 16.70
CA PHE A 156 4.43 -5.26 18.06
C PHE A 156 5.42 -6.42 18.14
N ASP A 157 6.03 -6.81 17.01
CA ASP A 157 7.22 -7.66 16.96
C ASP A 157 8.46 -6.87 17.40
N LEU A 158 8.47 -6.51 18.70
CA LEU A 158 9.49 -5.71 19.33
C LEU A 158 10.67 -6.57 19.79
N VAL A 159 11.78 -5.92 20.15
CA VAL A 159 13.00 -6.61 20.59
C VAL A 159 12.75 -7.43 21.85
N GLY A 160 13.16 -8.70 21.81
CA GLY A 160 13.10 -9.63 22.93
C GLY A 160 14.31 -9.54 23.87
N GLY A 161 14.74 -10.70 24.38
CA GLY A 161 15.91 -10.81 25.26
C GLY A 161 15.61 -10.69 26.75
N VAL A 162 14.33 -10.55 27.15
CA VAL A 162 13.89 -10.72 28.54
C VAL A 162 12.59 -11.52 28.60
N PHE A 163 12.46 -12.36 29.63
CA PHE A 163 11.21 -13.02 29.99
C PHE A 163 11.04 -13.10 31.51
N VAL A 164 9.80 -13.28 31.95
CA VAL A 164 9.43 -13.52 33.34
C VAL A 164 8.88 -14.93 33.45
N GLN A 165 9.36 -15.67 34.45
CA GLN A 165 8.88 -17.02 34.76
C GLN A 165 8.89 -17.23 36.27
N SER A 166 7.73 -17.52 36.85
CA SER A 166 7.57 -17.84 38.27
C SER A 166 8.22 -16.81 39.20
N ALA A 167 7.84 -15.53 39.03
CA ALA A 167 8.34 -14.38 39.77
C ALA A 167 9.85 -14.07 39.62
N ARG A 168 10.54 -14.74 38.68
CA ARG A 168 11.94 -14.47 38.34
C ARG A 168 12.04 -13.83 36.96
N VAL A 169 13.02 -12.96 36.80
CA VAL A 169 13.34 -12.32 35.52
C VAL A 169 14.57 -13.01 34.93
N TYR A 170 14.54 -13.28 33.64
CA TYR A 170 15.65 -13.81 32.87
C TYR A 170 15.98 -12.85 31.75
N ALA A 171 17.25 -12.52 31.59
CA ALA A 171 17.71 -11.54 30.61
C ALA A 171 18.95 -12.05 29.86
N LEU A 172 19.03 -11.78 28.56
CA LEU A 172 20.25 -11.98 27.78
C LEU A 172 21.36 -11.05 28.26
N GLU A 173 22.58 -11.56 28.29
CA GLU A 173 23.77 -10.81 28.67
C GLU A 173 23.95 -9.58 27.77
N SER A 174 23.77 -8.40 28.36
CA SER A 174 23.86 -7.10 27.68
C SER A 174 23.92 -5.96 28.70
N ASP A 175 24.40 -4.78 28.30
CA ASP A 175 24.40 -3.58 29.15
C ASP A 175 22.98 -3.20 29.63
N SER A 176 21.98 -3.43 28.77
CA SER A 176 20.57 -3.20 29.10
C SER A 176 20.05 -4.13 30.20
N ALA A 177 20.57 -5.35 30.31
CA ALA A 177 20.18 -6.29 31.36
C ALA A 177 20.69 -5.85 32.74
N SER A 178 21.92 -5.33 32.81
CA SER A 178 22.49 -4.76 34.04
C SER A 178 21.68 -3.55 34.52
N LEU A 179 21.36 -2.61 33.62
CA LEU A 179 20.53 -1.45 33.95
C LEU A 179 19.12 -1.84 34.41
N LEU A 180 18.52 -2.86 33.80
CA LEU A 180 17.22 -3.38 34.23
C LEU A 180 17.28 -3.99 35.64
N ARG A 181 18.33 -4.75 35.94
CA ARG A 181 18.56 -5.33 37.27
C ARG A 181 18.63 -4.24 38.34
N ASP A 182 19.34 -3.16 38.09
CA ASP A 182 19.50 -2.06 39.04
C ASP A 182 18.20 -1.27 39.29
N LYS A 183 17.29 -1.26 38.31
CA LYS A 183 15.99 -0.58 38.40
C LYS A 183 14.87 -1.45 38.99
N LEU A 184 15.07 -2.76 39.11
CA LEU A 184 14.11 -3.67 39.72
C LEU A 184 14.26 -3.70 41.24
N PRO A 185 13.16 -3.81 42.01
CA PRO A 185 13.23 -4.04 43.45
C PRO A 185 14.12 -5.23 43.81
N SER A 186 14.93 -5.09 44.86
CA SER A 186 15.89 -6.11 45.32
C SER A 186 15.26 -7.48 45.66
N LYS A 187 13.94 -7.51 45.93
CA LYS A 187 13.15 -8.75 46.12
C LYS A 187 13.00 -9.58 44.84
N ILE A 188 13.22 -9.00 43.65
CA ILE A 188 13.06 -9.67 42.36
C ILE A 188 14.42 -10.21 41.90
N THR A 189 14.50 -11.52 41.71
CA THR A 189 15.71 -12.16 41.19
C THR A 189 15.82 -11.96 39.68
N VAL A 190 16.96 -11.45 39.22
CA VAL A 190 17.29 -11.26 37.79
C VAL A 190 18.45 -12.16 37.39
N ASN A 191 18.16 -13.20 36.62
CA ASN A 191 19.14 -14.14 36.08
C ASN A 191 19.63 -13.66 34.71
N ILE A 192 20.94 -13.44 34.58
CA ILE A 192 21.56 -13.18 33.27
C ILE A 192 21.97 -14.53 32.69
N ILE A 193 21.55 -14.80 31.46
CA ILE A 193 21.74 -16.07 30.76
C ILE A 193 22.25 -15.83 29.34
N ASN A 194 22.87 -16.86 28.76
CA ASN A 194 23.31 -16.85 27.36
C ASN A 194 22.16 -17.19 26.39
N ASP A 195 22.39 -16.97 25.10
CA ASP A 195 21.41 -17.19 24.03
C ASP A 195 20.85 -18.62 24.04
N LEU A 196 21.72 -19.63 24.18
CA LEU A 196 21.31 -21.04 24.19
C LEU A 196 20.31 -21.36 25.31
N LEU A 197 20.55 -20.83 26.51
CA LEU A 197 19.64 -21.01 27.65
C LEU A 197 18.37 -20.19 27.47
N PHE A 198 18.47 -18.99 26.88
CA PHE A 198 17.31 -18.14 26.62
C PHE A 198 16.35 -18.82 25.65
N ASP A 199 16.84 -19.32 24.52
CA ASP A 199 16.02 -20.02 23.53
C ASP A 199 15.34 -21.27 24.12
N LYS A 200 16.02 -21.96 25.04
CA LYS A 200 15.49 -23.16 25.68
C LYS A 200 14.43 -22.87 26.74
N LEU A 201 14.57 -21.77 27.49
CA LEU A 201 13.75 -21.48 28.66
C LEU A 201 12.64 -20.46 28.40
N SER A 202 12.79 -19.65 27.36
CA SER A 202 11.86 -18.58 27.08
C SER A 202 10.47 -19.12 26.72
N PRO A 203 9.40 -18.45 27.17
CA PRO A 203 8.03 -18.83 26.84
C PRO A 203 7.73 -18.61 25.34
N GLN A 204 6.51 -18.90 24.90
CA GLN A 204 6.14 -18.63 23.51
C GLN A 204 6.10 -17.11 23.25
N PRO A 205 6.74 -16.61 22.18
CA PRO A 205 6.64 -15.20 21.80
C PRO A 205 5.26 -14.90 21.20
N LEU A 206 5.02 -13.64 20.84
CA LEU A 206 3.79 -13.23 20.16
C LEU A 206 3.67 -13.97 18.80
N GLN A 207 2.57 -14.68 18.56
CA GLN A 207 2.36 -15.45 17.33
C GLN A 207 1.17 -14.93 16.54
N PRO A 208 1.27 -14.83 15.20
CA PRO A 208 0.14 -14.47 14.37
C PRO A 208 -0.93 -15.56 14.40
N THR A 209 -2.18 -15.15 14.45
CA THR A 209 -3.35 -16.04 14.33
C THR A 209 -4.02 -15.88 12.96
N LYS A 210 -5.09 -16.64 12.71
CA LYS A 210 -5.93 -16.40 11.52
C LYS A 210 -6.36 -14.93 11.48
N THR A 211 -6.36 -14.34 10.28
CA THR A 211 -6.72 -12.94 10.09
C THR A 211 -8.09 -12.64 10.71
N SER A 212 -8.12 -11.66 11.61
CA SER A 212 -9.35 -11.21 12.27
C SER A 212 -10.18 -10.34 11.32
N TYR A 213 -11.46 -10.15 11.63
CA TYR A 213 -12.29 -9.18 10.87
C TYR A 213 -11.68 -7.78 10.89
N ARG A 214 -11.17 -7.34 12.05
CA ARG A 214 -10.51 -6.04 12.19
C ARG A 214 -9.20 -5.96 11.40
N GLY A 215 -8.47 -7.08 11.31
CA GLY A 215 -7.26 -7.22 10.49
C GLY A 215 -7.52 -7.11 8.99
N VAL A 216 -8.63 -7.70 8.50
CA VAL A 216 -9.08 -7.51 7.11
C VAL A 216 -9.36 -6.04 6.84
N LEU A 217 -10.09 -5.36 7.74
CA LEU A 217 -10.37 -3.93 7.61
C LEU A 217 -9.09 -3.08 7.59
N SER A 218 -8.14 -3.34 8.49
CA SER A 218 -6.83 -2.66 8.53
C SER A 218 -6.09 -2.75 7.20
N VAL A 219 -6.02 -3.97 6.64
CA VAL A 219 -5.35 -4.20 5.36
C VAL A 219 -6.08 -3.46 4.23
N ASN A 220 -7.40 -3.56 4.16
CA ASN A 220 -8.20 -2.88 3.14
C ASN A 220 -8.02 -1.35 3.19
N ARG A 221 -8.00 -0.78 4.39
CA ARG A 221 -7.80 0.67 4.63
C ARG A 221 -6.46 1.21 4.17
N ILE A 222 -5.42 0.39 4.08
CA ILE A 222 -4.11 0.88 3.61
C ILE A 222 -3.75 0.40 2.20
N LYS A 223 -4.41 -0.67 1.72
CA LYS A 223 -4.05 -1.38 0.48
C LYS A 223 -3.96 -0.46 -0.73
N GLY A 224 -4.84 0.52 -0.86
CA GLY A 224 -4.82 1.48 -1.97
C GLY A 224 -3.54 2.33 -1.99
N LYS A 225 -3.11 2.85 -0.84
CA LYS A 225 -1.92 3.72 -0.72
C LYS A 225 -0.61 2.94 -0.51
N SER A 226 -0.68 1.67 -0.11
CA SER A 226 0.49 0.80 0.06
C SER A 226 0.90 0.09 -1.25
N GLN A 227 0.12 0.20 -2.32
CA GLN A 227 0.46 -0.40 -3.61
C GLN A 227 1.71 0.25 -4.22
N LEU A 228 2.64 -0.60 -4.65
CA LEU A 228 3.85 -0.15 -5.33
C LEU A 228 3.55 0.36 -6.74
N THR A 229 4.12 1.52 -7.07
CA THR A 229 4.13 2.02 -8.45
C THR A 229 4.97 1.12 -9.35
N HIS A 230 4.82 1.25 -10.68
CA HIS A 230 5.65 0.52 -11.64
C HIS A 230 7.14 0.73 -11.41
N ASN A 231 7.57 1.98 -11.14
CA ASN A 231 8.97 2.29 -10.88
C ASN A 231 9.46 1.65 -9.58
N GLN A 232 8.64 1.64 -8.52
CA GLN A 232 9.01 0.96 -7.27
C GLN A 232 9.12 -0.56 -7.45
N LYS A 233 8.22 -1.18 -8.22
CA LYS A 233 8.35 -2.61 -8.59
C LYS A 233 9.65 -2.85 -9.36
N LEU A 234 10.01 -1.96 -10.29
CA LEU A 234 11.24 -2.07 -11.07
C LEU A 234 12.48 -1.91 -10.18
N ALA A 235 12.45 -1.00 -9.20
CA ALA A 235 13.50 -0.85 -8.21
C ALA A 235 13.72 -2.15 -7.41
N HIS A 236 12.64 -2.79 -6.93
CA HIS A 236 12.76 -4.09 -6.28
C HIS A 236 13.35 -5.17 -7.21
N ALA A 237 12.92 -5.21 -8.48
CA ALA A 237 13.46 -6.16 -9.44
C ALA A 237 14.95 -5.89 -9.75
N LEU A 238 15.38 -4.62 -9.76
CA LEU A 238 16.79 -4.24 -9.91
C LEU A 238 17.63 -4.67 -8.70
N LEU A 239 17.09 -4.62 -7.48
CA LEU A 239 17.79 -5.14 -6.29
C LEU A 239 18.03 -6.65 -6.40
N GLU A 240 17.01 -7.42 -6.78
CA GLU A 240 17.16 -8.86 -6.99
C GLU A 240 18.11 -9.18 -8.16
N PHE A 241 18.07 -8.38 -9.23
CA PHE A 241 19.02 -8.49 -10.33
C PHE A 241 20.46 -8.24 -9.84
N ALA A 242 20.69 -7.19 -9.05
CA ALA A 242 22.01 -6.79 -8.58
C ALA A 242 22.64 -7.84 -7.63
N LYS A 243 21.84 -8.49 -6.78
CA LYS A 243 22.29 -9.62 -5.94
C LYS A 243 22.93 -10.75 -6.77
N ASN A 244 22.40 -10.99 -7.97
CA ASN A 244 22.89 -12.02 -8.89
C ASN A 244 23.96 -11.50 -9.87
N ASN A 245 24.19 -10.19 -9.91
CA ASN A 245 25.09 -9.52 -10.86
C ASN A 245 25.94 -8.48 -10.10
N PRO A 246 26.93 -8.89 -9.29
CA PRO A 246 27.64 -8.00 -8.38
C PRO A 246 28.46 -6.89 -9.07
N ASN A 247 28.73 -7.04 -10.37
CA ASN A 247 29.45 -6.05 -11.18
C ASN A 247 28.52 -5.12 -11.98
N ALA A 248 27.20 -5.26 -11.83
CA ALA A 248 26.24 -4.40 -12.52
C ALA A 248 26.35 -2.96 -12.00
N ILE A 249 26.33 -1.98 -12.91
CA ILE A 249 26.25 -0.56 -12.55
C ILE A 249 24.80 -0.10 -12.70
N ILE A 250 24.16 0.23 -11.59
CA ILE A 250 22.77 0.64 -11.51
C ILE A 250 22.70 2.02 -10.85
N SER A 251 21.90 2.90 -11.44
CA SER A 251 21.43 4.14 -10.83
C SER A 251 19.99 4.33 -11.28
N PHE A 252 19.05 4.22 -10.34
CA PHE A 252 17.63 4.29 -10.61
C PHE A 252 16.89 4.98 -9.47
N ASP A 253 16.16 6.04 -9.79
CA ASP A 253 15.32 6.79 -8.85
C ASP A 253 13.85 6.63 -9.26
N THR A 254 13.02 6.23 -8.29
CA THR A 254 11.61 5.92 -8.51
C THR A 254 10.74 7.16 -8.71
N SER A 255 11.20 8.33 -8.23
CA SER A 255 10.52 9.62 -8.33
C SER A 255 10.65 10.27 -9.70
N ILE A 256 11.60 9.80 -10.53
CA ILE A 256 11.71 10.23 -11.92
C ILE A 256 10.43 9.84 -12.64
N THR A 257 9.59 10.84 -12.89
CA THR A 257 8.25 10.65 -13.43
C THR A 257 8.07 11.56 -14.64
N SER A 258 7.67 10.96 -15.75
CA SER A 258 7.22 11.67 -16.94
C SER A 258 5.70 11.85 -16.90
N ALA A 259 5.20 12.97 -17.45
CA ALA A 259 3.76 13.18 -17.63
C ALA A 259 3.10 12.04 -18.42
N LYS A 260 3.87 11.35 -19.26
CA LYS A 260 3.52 10.07 -19.89
C LYS A 260 4.43 8.97 -19.36
N GLN A 261 3.98 8.30 -18.31
CA GLN A 261 4.73 7.19 -17.70
C GLN A 261 5.04 6.06 -18.69
N PHE A 262 4.13 5.79 -19.62
CA PHE A 262 4.26 4.75 -20.64
C PHE A 262 4.18 5.38 -22.03
N VAL A 263 5.16 5.09 -22.88
CA VAL A 263 5.27 5.67 -24.22
C VAL A 263 5.46 4.60 -25.28
N TRP A 264 4.94 4.85 -26.47
CA TRP A 264 5.06 3.96 -27.61
C TRP A 264 5.06 4.72 -28.93
N ASP A 265 5.65 4.10 -29.94
CA ASP A 265 5.56 4.54 -31.34
C ASP A 265 4.45 3.74 -32.04
N ASN A 266 3.55 4.43 -32.74
CA ASN A 266 2.52 3.80 -33.56
C ASN A 266 3.12 2.75 -34.53
N ALA A 267 4.28 3.05 -35.13
CA ALA A 267 4.94 2.13 -36.05
C ALA A 267 5.32 0.79 -35.40
N LYS A 268 5.59 0.75 -34.09
CA LYS A 268 5.88 -0.50 -33.37
C LYS A 268 4.67 -1.43 -33.33
N PHE A 269 3.46 -0.88 -33.33
CA PHE A 269 2.25 -1.68 -33.41
C PHE A 269 1.90 -2.01 -34.86
N THR A 270 1.77 -1.00 -35.71
CA THR A 270 1.20 -1.16 -37.05
C THR A 270 2.16 -1.74 -38.08
N ARG A 271 3.47 -1.49 -37.96
CA ARG A 271 4.49 -1.96 -38.92
C ARG A 271 5.29 -3.17 -38.41
N TYR A 272 5.18 -3.51 -37.14
CA TYR A 272 5.91 -4.63 -36.51
C TYR A 272 4.99 -5.62 -35.80
N LEU A 273 4.33 -5.24 -34.70
CA LEU A 273 3.64 -6.18 -33.81
C LEU A 273 2.39 -6.82 -34.43
N LEU A 274 1.66 -6.03 -35.22
CA LEU A 274 0.41 -6.41 -35.90
C LEU A 274 0.59 -6.50 -37.41
N ASN A 275 1.83 -6.62 -37.89
CA ASN A 275 2.15 -6.77 -39.31
C ASN A 275 2.49 -8.23 -39.64
N LEU A 276 1.60 -8.91 -40.38
CA LEU A 276 1.77 -10.30 -40.81
C LEU A 276 2.95 -10.50 -41.78
N GLU A 277 3.31 -9.47 -42.54
CA GLU A 277 4.37 -9.51 -43.54
C GLU A 277 5.77 -9.23 -42.96
N HIS A 278 5.85 -8.82 -41.70
CA HIS A 278 7.14 -8.54 -41.06
C HIS A 278 7.86 -9.84 -40.74
N GLU A 279 9.14 -9.97 -41.16
CA GLU A 279 9.95 -11.18 -40.97
C GLU A 279 9.95 -11.70 -39.51
N GLU A 280 10.29 -10.82 -38.55
CA GLU A 280 10.25 -11.18 -37.12
C GLU A 280 8.88 -10.99 -36.42
N GLY A 281 8.05 -10.08 -36.92
CA GLY A 281 6.81 -9.62 -36.30
C GLY A 281 5.60 -10.47 -36.69
N GLY A 282 5.63 -11.08 -37.88
CA GLY A 282 4.55 -11.87 -38.47
C GLY A 282 4.01 -12.97 -37.57
N PRO A 283 4.85 -13.81 -36.94
CA PRO A 283 4.37 -14.81 -35.98
C PRO A 283 3.63 -14.21 -34.77
N LYS A 284 4.03 -13.01 -34.32
CA LYS A 284 3.35 -12.29 -33.23
C LYS A 284 2.02 -11.71 -33.70
N ALA A 285 2.02 -11.08 -34.88
CA ALA A 285 0.82 -10.56 -35.51
C ALA A 285 -0.23 -11.66 -35.70
N LYS A 286 0.18 -12.82 -36.20
CA LYS A 286 -0.67 -14.00 -36.36
C LYS A 286 -1.35 -14.40 -35.04
N PHE A 287 -0.59 -14.41 -33.94
CA PHE A 287 -1.16 -14.66 -32.61
C PHE A 287 -2.21 -13.63 -32.21
N PHE A 288 -1.90 -12.33 -32.27
CA PHE A 288 -2.85 -11.28 -31.86
C PHE A 288 -4.11 -11.27 -32.72
N ILE A 289 -3.98 -11.51 -34.02
CA ILE A 289 -5.10 -11.53 -34.96
C ILE A 289 -5.94 -12.80 -34.75
N GLU A 290 -5.34 -14.00 -34.84
CA GLU A 290 -6.10 -15.26 -34.83
C GLU A 290 -6.63 -15.60 -33.43
N ILE A 291 -5.88 -15.32 -32.37
CA ILE A 291 -6.25 -15.71 -31.01
C ILE A 291 -7.10 -14.64 -30.33
N LEU A 292 -6.80 -13.35 -30.54
CA LEU A 292 -7.46 -12.25 -29.83
C LEU A 292 -8.38 -11.40 -30.73
N GLY A 293 -8.38 -11.63 -32.05
CA GLY A 293 -9.14 -10.78 -32.97
C GLY A 293 -8.70 -9.32 -32.95
N ILE A 294 -7.42 -9.07 -32.64
CA ILE A 294 -6.84 -7.72 -32.62
C ILE A 294 -6.09 -7.52 -33.92
N GLU A 295 -6.65 -6.69 -34.80
CA GLU A 295 -6.06 -6.37 -36.10
C GLU A 295 -5.25 -5.07 -36.07
N SER A 296 -4.57 -4.74 -37.17
CA SER A 296 -3.75 -3.52 -37.26
C SER A 296 -4.53 -2.23 -36.95
N ASN A 297 -5.82 -2.17 -37.29
CA ASN A 297 -6.70 -1.04 -36.96
C ASN A 297 -7.06 -0.95 -35.47
N ASP A 298 -6.84 -2.01 -34.68
CA ASP A 298 -7.02 -2.05 -33.23
C ASP A 298 -5.73 -1.71 -32.45
N TRP A 299 -4.71 -1.16 -33.10
CA TRP A 299 -3.42 -0.90 -32.46
C TRP A 299 -3.55 -0.03 -31.19
N GLN A 300 -4.44 0.96 -31.19
CA GLN A 300 -4.69 1.81 -30.00
C GLN A 300 -5.30 1.00 -28.85
N TYR A 301 -6.20 0.06 -29.17
CA TYR A 301 -6.81 -0.83 -28.18
C TYR A 301 -5.75 -1.74 -27.54
N LEU A 302 -4.86 -2.32 -28.36
CA LEU A 302 -3.77 -3.15 -27.84
C LEU A 302 -2.78 -2.33 -27.00
N ALA A 303 -2.40 -1.14 -27.45
CA ALA A 303 -1.49 -0.26 -26.70
C ALA A 303 -2.10 0.17 -25.36
N ASP A 304 -3.40 0.44 -25.33
CA ASP A 304 -4.13 0.78 -24.11
C ASP A 304 -4.17 -0.38 -23.10
N GLN A 305 -4.46 -1.58 -23.57
CA GLN A 305 -4.49 -2.81 -22.75
C GLN A 305 -3.12 -3.11 -22.14
N ILE A 306 -2.07 -3.03 -22.98
CA ILE A 306 -0.68 -3.27 -22.57
C ILE A 306 -0.21 -2.23 -21.55
N SER A 307 -0.47 -0.95 -21.78
CA SER A 307 -0.03 0.11 -20.86
C SER A 307 -0.83 0.14 -19.55
N SER A 308 -2.15 -0.11 -19.60
CA SER A 308 -2.99 -0.12 -18.40
C SER A 308 -2.67 -1.29 -17.48
N SER A 309 -2.33 -2.46 -18.04
CA SER A 309 -2.00 -3.65 -17.27
C SER A 309 -0.67 -3.56 -16.52
N LEU A 310 0.24 -2.63 -16.89
CA LEU A 310 1.52 -2.43 -16.18
C LEU A 310 1.36 -2.01 -14.72
N LYS A 311 0.27 -1.32 -14.37
CA LYS A 311 -0.02 -0.94 -12.99
C LYS A 311 -0.08 -2.15 -12.05
N HIS A 312 -0.54 -3.29 -12.55
CA HIS A 312 -0.70 -4.53 -11.79
C HIS A 312 0.19 -5.67 -12.27
N GLY A 313 0.86 -5.51 -13.42
CA GLY A 313 1.74 -6.50 -14.01
C GLY A 313 2.92 -6.86 -13.11
N LEU A 314 3.43 -8.07 -13.33
CA LEU A 314 4.58 -8.63 -12.63
C LEU A 314 5.83 -8.42 -13.48
N ILE A 315 6.85 -7.75 -12.92
CA ILE A 315 8.17 -7.67 -13.56
C ILE A 315 8.87 -9.02 -13.37
N VAL A 316 9.19 -9.68 -14.46
CA VAL A 316 9.75 -11.05 -14.45
C VAL A 316 11.22 -11.11 -14.85
N SER A 317 11.71 -10.09 -15.53
CA SER A 317 13.12 -9.97 -15.86
C SER A 317 13.52 -8.51 -15.99
N VAL A 318 14.78 -8.27 -15.64
CA VAL A 318 15.46 -6.99 -15.84
C VAL A 318 16.80 -7.29 -16.50
N GLU A 319 17.16 -6.46 -17.48
CA GLU A 319 18.41 -6.53 -18.24
C GLU A 319 19.00 -5.12 -18.30
N LEU A 320 20.30 -4.99 -18.06
CA LEU A 320 21.02 -3.75 -18.33
C LEU A 320 21.59 -3.80 -19.74
N SER A 321 21.37 -2.73 -20.51
CA SER A 321 21.93 -2.57 -21.85
C SER A 321 22.57 -1.19 -21.99
N GLY A 322 23.35 -0.97 -23.05
CA GLY A 322 23.88 0.36 -23.37
C GLY A 322 22.81 1.43 -23.59
N TYR A 323 21.54 1.04 -23.74
CA TYR A 323 20.39 1.93 -23.90
C TYR A 323 19.61 2.16 -22.60
N GLY A 324 20.08 1.63 -21.47
CA GLY A 324 19.44 1.73 -20.15
C GLY A 324 18.79 0.42 -19.68
N ILE A 325 17.85 0.54 -18.74
CA ILE A 325 17.18 -0.59 -18.08
C ILE A 325 16.06 -1.15 -18.97
N LYS A 326 16.23 -2.37 -19.45
CA LYS A 326 15.20 -3.15 -20.13
C LYS A 326 14.51 -4.06 -19.12
N HIS A 327 13.19 -4.16 -19.20
CA HIS A 327 12.43 -5.04 -18.31
C HIS A 327 11.26 -5.70 -19.03
N THR A 328 10.92 -6.90 -18.57
CA THR A 328 9.80 -7.68 -19.11
C THR A 328 8.71 -7.80 -18.06
N VAL A 329 7.47 -7.57 -18.47
CA VAL A 329 6.29 -7.62 -17.61
C VAL A 329 5.33 -8.68 -18.10
N PHE A 330 4.84 -9.51 -17.18
CA PHE A 330 3.68 -10.36 -17.41
C PHE A 330 2.41 -9.57 -17.17
N SER A 331 1.53 -9.61 -18.14
CA SER A 331 0.27 -8.87 -18.12
C SER A 331 -0.81 -9.64 -18.86
N GLN A 332 -2.02 -9.60 -18.32
CA GLN A 332 -3.22 -10.10 -18.98
C GLN A 332 -3.75 -9.09 -19.99
N ILE A 333 -4.15 -9.58 -21.17
CA ILE A 333 -4.86 -8.80 -22.20
C ILE A 333 -6.13 -9.51 -22.66
N THR A 334 -7.13 -8.73 -23.04
CA THR A 334 -8.41 -9.24 -23.57
C THR A 334 -8.55 -8.83 -25.03
N GLY A 335 -8.85 -9.80 -25.89
CA GLY A 335 -9.10 -9.60 -27.31
C GLY A 335 -10.45 -8.95 -27.61
N ARG A 336 -10.61 -8.45 -28.85
CA ARG A 336 -11.92 -7.97 -29.35
C ARG A 336 -12.94 -9.10 -29.43
N ASN A 337 -12.47 -10.35 -29.48
CA ASN A 337 -13.29 -11.55 -29.41
C ASN A 337 -13.62 -12.01 -27.96
N GLY A 338 -13.25 -11.23 -26.93
CA GLY A 338 -13.48 -11.54 -25.52
C GLY A 338 -12.53 -12.57 -24.91
N LYS A 339 -11.67 -13.23 -25.71
CA LYS A 339 -10.67 -14.16 -25.18
C LYS A 339 -9.61 -13.40 -24.41
N THR A 340 -9.11 -14.02 -23.35
CA THR A 340 -8.13 -13.41 -22.46
C THR A 340 -6.88 -14.28 -22.38
N VAL A 341 -5.71 -13.66 -22.46
CA VAL A 341 -4.41 -14.35 -22.47
C VAL A 341 -3.37 -13.59 -21.67
N ILE A 342 -2.34 -14.28 -21.21
CA ILE A 342 -1.14 -13.67 -20.64
C ILE A 342 -0.12 -13.44 -21.74
N ILE A 343 0.45 -12.24 -21.76
CA ILE A 343 1.55 -11.88 -22.65
C ILE A 343 2.77 -11.45 -21.84
N ARG A 344 3.94 -11.55 -22.47
CA ARG A 344 5.12 -10.78 -22.10
C ARG A 344 5.11 -9.47 -22.86
N SER A 345 5.24 -8.36 -22.15
CA SER A 345 5.53 -7.05 -22.75
C SER A 345 6.94 -6.62 -22.34
N VAL A 346 7.72 -6.16 -23.32
CA VAL A 346 9.12 -5.75 -23.12
C VAL A 346 9.21 -4.24 -23.23
N TRP A 347 9.88 -3.63 -22.26
CA TRP A 347 9.97 -2.19 -22.08
C TRP A 347 11.40 -1.76 -21.85
N GLN A 348 11.70 -0.53 -22.26
CA GLN A 348 12.98 0.13 -22.06
C GLN A 348 12.74 1.42 -21.28
N MET A 349 13.39 1.60 -20.13
CA MET A 349 13.34 2.88 -19.42
C MET A 349 14.14 3.93 -20.19
N ASN A 350 13.50 5.08 -20.41
CA ASN A 350 14.15 6.28 -20.91
C ASN A 350 14.78 7.07 -19.75
N PRO A 351 15.75 7.96 -20.02
CA PRO A 351 16.34 8.82 -19.00
C PRO A 351 15.33 9.76 -18.29
N ASP A 352 14.21 10.09 -18.94
CA ASP A 352 13.13 10.91 -18.38
C ASP A 352 12.16 10.13 -17.45
N GLY A 353 12.45 8.85 -17.19
CA GLY A 353 11.64 7.96 -16.36
C GLY A 353 10.42 7.36 -17.06
N SER A 354 10.17 7.66 -18.34
CA SER A 354 9.13 6.97 -19.10
C SER A 354 9.58 5.57 -19.52
N ALA A 355 8.69 4.59 -19.47
CA ALA A 355 8.94 3.26 -20.02
C ALA A 355 8.45 3.21 -21.47
N ARG A 356 9.38 2.98 -22.40
CA ARG A 356 9.13 2.85 -23.84
C ARG A 356 8.84 1.40 -24.22
N PHE A 357 7.73 1.18 -24.89
CA PHE A 357 7.35 -0.13 -25.41
C PHE A 357 8.31 -0.60 -26.50
N ILE A 358 8.76 -1.87 -26.41
CA ILE A 358 9.64 -2.50 -27.40
C ILE A 358 8.89 -3.55 -28.22
N THR A 359 8.27 -4.53 -27.55
CA THR A 359 7.55 -5.65 -28.19
C THR A 359 6.65 -6.37 -27.19
N ALA A 360 5.72 -7.20 -27.69
CA ALA A 360 4.93 -8.11 -26.88
C ALA A 360 4.73 -9.46 -27.58
N TYR A 361 4.57 -10.54 -26.82
CA TYR A 361 4.37 -11.89 -27.37
C TYR A 361 3.70 -12.81 -26.34
N PRO A 362 3.05 -13.90 -26.77
CA PRO A 362 2.36 -14.83 -25.88
C PRO A 362 3.28 -15.43 -24.82
N GLU A 363 2.76 -15.57 -23.60
CA GLU A 363 3.33 -16.43 -22.57
C GLU A 363 2.78 -17.86 -22.73
N LYS A 364 3.65 -18.87 -22.64
CA LYS A 364 3.27 -20.30 -22.73
C LYS A 364 2.97 -20.91 -21.36
N SER A 365 3.38 -20.28 -20.26
CA SER A 365 3.21 -20.83 -18.91
C SER A 365 1.79 -20.66 -18.36
N GLU A 366 1.22 -21.73 -17.80
CA GLU A 366 -0.05 -21.74 -17.06
C GLU A 366 0.04 -21.11 -15.65
N LYS A 367 1.02 -20.24 -15.39
CA LYS A 367 1.07 -19.51 -14.11
C LYS A 367 -0.09 -18.51 -14.08
N GLN A 368 -1.27 -18.99 -13.70
CA GLN A 368 -2.39 -18.20 -13.24
C GLN A 368 -1.92 -17.47 -11.99
N SER A 369 -1.55 -16.21 -12.14
CA SER A 369 -1.70 -15.28 -11.02
C SER A 369 -2.99 -14.50 -11.22
N ASP A 370 -3.47 -13.88 -10.14
CA ASP A 370 -4.65 -13.01 -10.06
C ASP A 370 -4.51 -11.74 -10.92
N TYR A 371 -4.25 -11.88 -12.22
CA TYR A 371 -4.22 -10.77 -13.14
C TYR A 371 -5.64 -10.27 -13.35
N ARG A 372 -5.83 -8.97 -13.11
CA ARG A 372 -7.10 -8.32 -13.40
C ARG A 372 -7.33 -8.24 -14.90
N SER A 373 -8.57 -8.43 -15.32
CA SER A 373 -8.96 -8.13 -16.70
C SER A 373 -8.67 -6.67 -16.98
N PRO A 374 -7.86 -6.36 -18.00
CA PRO A 374 -7.53 -4.98 -18.30
C PRO A 374 -8.76 -4.23 -18.83
N PRO A 375 -8.82 -2.92 -18.58
CA PRO A 375 -9.95 -2.10 -18.99
C PRO A 375 -9.99 -1.92 -20.52
N GLN A 376 -11.18 -1.95 -21.11
CA GLN A 376 -11.40 -1.83 -22.55
C GLN A 376 -11.77 -0.40 -22.94
N HIS A 377 -10.83 0.54 -22.85
CA HIS A 377 -11.17 1.95 -23.01
C HIS A 377 -11.44 2.38 -24.46
N ILE A 378 -10.89 1.68 -25.46
CA ILE A 378 -10.96 2.11 -26.87
C ILE A 378 -12.19 1.52 -27.55
N CYS A 379 -13.07 2.40 -28.05
CA CYS A 379 -14.24 2.01 -28.83
C CYS A 379 -13.85 1.22 -30.09
N PRO A 380 -14.50 0.07 -30.37
CA PRO A 380 -14.34 -0.61 -31.64
C PRO A 380 -14.63 0.33 -32.83
N PRO A 381 -13.83 0.28 -33.92
CA PRO A 381 -13.94 1.22 -35.02
C PRO A 381 -15.23 1.07 -35.84
N TYR A 382 -15.87 -0.11 -35.79
CA TYR A 382 -17.15 -0.37 -36.48
C TYR A 382 -18.35 0.27 -35.78
N LEU A 383 -18.23 0.66 -34.50
CA LEU A 383 -19.30 1.36 -33.79
C LEU A 383 -19.30 2.85 -34.17
N ILE A 384 -20.44 3.33 -34.65
CA ILE A 384 -20.64 4.71 -35.10
C ILE A 384 -21.89 5.33 -34.45
N GLY A 385 -22.04 6.64 -34.60
CA GLY A 385 -23.25 7.36 -34.17
C GLY A 385 -23.59 7.14 -32.70
N LYS A 386 -24.85 6.75 -32.42
CA LYS A 386 -25.35 6.59 -31.04
C LYS A 386 -24.69 5.42 -30.30
N GLU A 387 -24.46 4.30 -30.98
CA GLU A 387 -23.85 3.10 -30.40
C GLU A 387 -22.42 3.37 -29.94
N ARG A 388 -21.66 4.15 -30.72
CA ARG A 388 -20.32 4.63 -30.33
C ARG A 388 -20.36 5.39 -29.01
N TRP A 389 -21.28 6.34 -28.88
CA TRP A 389 -21.37 7.17 -27.67
C TRP A 389 -21.81 6.38 -26.46
N GLU A 390 -22.75 5.47 -26.63
CA GLU A 390 -23.19 4.55 -25.57
C GLU A 390 -22.05 3.65 -25.10
N TYR A 391 -21.28 3.07 -26.02
CA TYR A 391 -20.11 2.27 -25.67
C TYR A 391 -19.08 3.08 -24.87
N ILE A 392 -18.70 4.26 -25.38
CA ILE A 392 -17.69 5.12 -24.72
C ILE A 392 -18.16 5.55 -23.34
N TYR A 393 -19.43 5.93 -23.19
CA TYR A 393 -19.99 6.29 -21.90
C TYR A 393 -19.93 5.13 -20.91
N ASN A 394 -20.35 3.93 -21.32
CA ASN A 394 -20.35 2.76 -20.45
C ASN A 394 -18.91 2.39 -20.00
N GLN A 395 -17.93 2.47 -20.90
CA GLN A 395 -16.52 2.23 -20.53
C GLN A 395 -15.96 3.34 -19.63
N ALA A 396 -16.32 4.60 -19.88
CA ALA A 396 -15.88 5.73 -19.06
C ALA A 396 -16.48 5.69 -17.65
N HIS A 397 -17.77 5.38 -17.55
CA HIS A 397 -18.49 5.20 -16.30
C HIS A 397 -17.89 4.05 -15.50
N LYS A 398 -17.76 2.86 -16.12
CA LYS A 398 -17.14 1.68 -15.49
C LYS A 398 -15.72 1.97 -14.99
N ALA A 399 -14.87 2.59 -15.82
CA ALA A 399 -13.52 2.96 -15.42
C ALA A 399 -13.51 3.97 -14.25
N GLY A 400 -14.50 4.87 -14.22
CA GLY A 400 -14.72 5.78 -13.11
C GLY A 400 -15.07 5.04 -11.83
N GLU A 401 -16.04 4.12 -11.88
CA GLU A 401 -16.48 3.32 -10.72
C GLU A 401 -15.33 2.45 -10.18
N GLU A 402 -14.61 1.75 -11.04
CA GLU A 402 -13.45 0.94 -10.65
C GLU A 402 -12.37 1.79 -9.97
N ALA A 403 -12.07 2.98 -10.52
CA ALA A 403 -11.09 3.89 -9.94
C ALA A 403 -11.53 4.46 -8.57
N ALA A 404 -12.82 4.73 -8.39
CA ALA A 404 -13.36 5.17 -7.10
C ALA A 404 -13.30 4.04 -6.05
N LEU A 405 -13.69 2.82 -6.42
CA LEU A 405 -13.65 1.66 -5.52
C LEU A 405 -12.22 1.31 -5.08
N GLU A 406 -11.22 1.51 -5.94
CA GLU A 406 -9.80 1.34 -5.60
C GLU A 406 -9.22 2.48 -4.77
N CYS A 407 -9.91 3.63 -4.74
CA CYS A 407 -9.45 4.80 -4.03
C CYS A 407 -9.61 4.61 -2.52
N VAL A 408 -8.51 4.83 -1.80
CA VAL A 408 -8.50 4.95 -0.35
C VAL A 408 -8.25 6.43 -0.03
N PRO A 409 -9.23 7.16 0.55
CA PRO A 409 -9.02 8.54 0.93
C PRO A 409 -7.94 8.70 2.00
N VAL A 410 -7.28 9.85 2.03
CA VAL A 410 -6.53 10.25 3.23
C VAL A 410 -7.54 10.58 4.34
N PRO A 411 -7.43 9.99 5.53
CA PRO A 411 -8.40 10.21 6.59
C PRO A 411 -8.30 11.64 7.10
N MET A 412 -9.42 12.28 7.35
CA MET A 412 -9.48 13.63 7.94
C MET A 412 -9.62 13.54 9.45
N ARG A 413 -9.07 14.55 10.14
CA ARG A 413 -9.22 14.71 11.58
C ARG A 413 -9.70 16.12 11.92
N LEU A 414 -10.81 16.19 12.65
CA LEU A 414 -11.34 17.41 13.23
C LEU A 414 -11.12 17.40 14.74
N CYS A 415 -10.81 18.56 15.32
CA CYS A 415 -10.62 18.67 16.76
C CYS A 415 -11.89 18.18 17.49
N GLY A 416 -11.71 17.35 18.52
CA GLY A 416 -12.82 16.77 19.29
C GLY A 416 -13.59 15.63 18.62
N HIS A 417 -13.22 15.22 17.39
CA HIS A 417 -13.90 14.15 16.66
C HIS A 417 -12.97 12.95 16.44
N SER A 418 -13.59 11.77 16.27
CA SER A 418 -12.90 10.56 15.82
C SER A 418 -12.34 10.73 14.41
N THR A 419 -11.47 9.83 14.00
CA THR A 419 -10.98 9.76 12.63
C THR A 419 -12.15 9.62 11.65
N ILE A 420 -12.15 10.44 10.60
CA ILE A 420 -13.08 10.37 9.47
C ILE A 420 -12.32 9.70 8.32
N PHE A 421 -12.52 8.41 8.11
CA PHE A 421 -11.79 7.63 7.10
C PHE A 421 -12.22 7.95 5.66
N GLU A 422 -13.40 8.55 5.52
CA GLU A 422 -14.01 9.04 4.29
C GLU A 422 -13.21 10.22 3.69
N GLY A 423 -12.34 10.85 4.48
CA GLY A 423 -11.52 11.99 4.07
C GLY A 423 -12.31 13.29 3.96
N VAL A 424 -11.83 14.19 3.11
CA VAL A 424 -12.43 15.52 2.92
C VAL A 424 -13.68 15.43 2.05
N CYS A 425 -14.73 16.17 2.43
CA CYS A 425 -15.96 16.28 1.65
C CYS A 425 -15.77 17.13 0.40
N GLY A 426 -16.42 16.76 -0.70
CA GLY A 426 -16.40 17.56 -1.90
C GLY A 426 -17.07 16.92 -3.12
N PHE A 427 -16.80 17.55 -4.26
CA PHE A 427 -17.37 17.21 -5.56
C PHE A 427 -16.27 17.13 -6.62
N ALA A 428 -16.46 16.25 -7.60
CA ALA A 428 -15.69 16.26 -8.83
C ALA A 428 -16.61 15.99 -10.02
N TRP A 429 -16.22 16.45 -11.21
CA TRP A 429 -17.01 16.26 -12.42
C TRP A 429 -16.16 16.40 -13.68
N VAL A 430 -16.72 15.94 -14.81
CA VAL A 430 -16.11 16.07 -16.13
C VAL A 430 -16.97 17.01 -16.99
N THR A 431 -16.35 18.04 -17.57
CA THR A 431 -17.00 18.97 -18.51
C THR A 431 -16.59 18.65 -19.94
N ILE A 432 -17.57 18.51 -20.84
CA ILE A 432 -17.40 18.35 -22.29
C ILE A 432 -17.89 19.62 -23.00
N PRO A 433 -17.05 20.34 -23.77
CA PRO A 433 -17.33 21.73 -24.15
C PRO A 433 -18.43 21.94 -25.21
N ASP A 434 -18.59 21.08 -26.22
CA ASP A 434 -19.51 21.34 -27.35
C ASP A 434 -20.84 20.57 -27.27
N ILE A 435 -21.86 21.21 -26.69
CA ILE A 435 -23.22 20.65 -26.50
C ILE A 435 -24.06 20.50 -27.78
N ARG A 436 -23.59 21.01 -28.93
CA ARG A 436 -24.39 21.05 -30.16
C ARG A 436 -24.23 19.79 -31.02
N LYS A 437 -23.18 19.01 -30.80
CA LYS A 437 -22.84 17.84 -31.60
C LYS A 437 -22.10 16.77 -30.79
N GLY A 438 -21.92 15.61 -31.42
CA GLY A 438 -21.09 14.52 -30.89
C GLY A 438 -21.55 13.99 -29.52
N PHE A 439 -20.57 13.61 -28.70
CA PHE A 439 -20.78 12.97 -27.41
C PHE A 439 -21.57 13.85 -26.41
N ALA A 440 -21.29 15.15 -26.34
CA ALA A 440 -21.96 16.03 -25.38
C ALA A 440 -23.44 16.27 -25.74
N LYS A 441 -23.77 16.35 -27.04
CA LYS A 441 -25.17 16.36 -27.48
C LYS A 441 -25.87 15.05 -27.12
N TRP A 442 -25.22 13.91 -27.31
CA TRP A 442 -25.79 12.60 -26.95
C TRP A 442 -26.07 12.50 -25.44
N LEU A 443 -25.14 12.94 -24.58
CA LEU A 443 -25.35 13.01 -23.13
C LEU A 443 -26.57 13.86 -22.77
N LYS A 444 -26.68 15.04 -23.39
CA LYS A 444 -27.82 15.95 -23.20
C LYS A 444 -29.15 15.29 -23.61
N ASP A 445 -29.19 14.68 -24.79
CA ASP A 445 -30.40 14.02 -25.31
C ASP A 445 -30.81 12.81 -24.44
N LYS A 446 -29.84 12.19 -23.74
CA LYS A 446 -30.06 11.09 -22.78
C LYS A 446 -30.32 11.57 -21.34
N HIS A 447 -30.28 12.86 -21.08
CA HIS A 447 -30.39 13.44 -19.72
C HIS A 447 -29.32 12.92 -18.74
N ILE A 448 -28.11 12.65 -19.23
CA ILE A 448 -26.97 12.20 -18.42
C ILE A 448 -26.09 13.42 -18.11
N GLY A 449 -26.21 13.96 -16.91
CA GLY A 449 -25.51 15.18 -16.49
C GLY A 449 -26.31 16.46 -16.75
N VAL A 450 -25.66 17.60 -16.61
CA VAL A 450 -26.29 18.93 -16.61
C VAL A 450 -25.47 19.97 -17.38
N LYS A 451 -26.05 21.14 -17.66
CA LYS A 451 -25.32 22.26 -18.27
C LYS A 451 -24.28 22.80 -17.28
N SER A 452 -23.02 22.93 -17.71
CA SER A 452 -21.96 23.51 -16.90
C SER A 452 -22.06 25.03 -16.83
N TYR A 453 -21.65 25.62 -15.69
CA TYR A 453 -21.72 27.07 -15.45
C TYR A 453 -20.89 27.88 -16.45
N LYS A 454 -19.67 27.42 -16.80
CA LYS A 454 -18.78 28.08 -17.75
C LYS A 454 -18.99 27.64 -19.21
N GLY A 455 -20.10 26.97 -19.50
CA GLY A 455 -20.37 26.36 -20.81
C GLY A 455 -19.92 24.90 -20.90
N GLY A 456 -20.54 24.16 -21.82
CA GLY A 456 -20.38 22.71 -21.95
C GLY A 456 -21.42 21.88 -21.19
N TRP A 457 -21.28 20.57 -21.27
CA TRP A 457 -22.07 19.57 -20.56
C TRP A 457 -21.22 18.94 -19.45
N ARG A 458 -21.73 18.97 -18.22
CA ARG A 458 -21.09 18.44 -17.01
C ARG A 458 -21.68 17.09 -16.67
N VAL A 459 -20.84 16.09 -16.46
CA VAL A 459 -21.19 14.79 -15.87
C VAL A 459 -20.57 14.72 -14.48
N ASP A 460 -21.42 14.62 -13.46
CA ASP A 460 -21.01 14.52 -12.07
C ASP A 460 -20.39 13.17 -11.75
N ALA A 461 -19.37 13.18 -10.89
CA ALA A 461 -18.76 11.98 -10.35
C ALA A 461 -19.54 11.55 -9.11
N ASP A 462 -20.49 10.64 -9.32
CA ASP A 462 -21.33 10.07 -8.27
C ASP A 462 -21.09 8.54 -8.18
N PRO A 463 -19.88 8.09 -7.84
CA PRO A 463 -19.61 6.66 -7.67
C PRO A 463 -20.41 6.10 -6.49
N VAL A 464 -20.97 4.91 -6.65
CA VAL A 464 -21.71 4.23 -5.57
C VAL A 464 -20.72 3.44 -4.70
N PRO A 465 -20.59 3.75 -3.40
CA PRO A 465 -19.73 2.96 -2.51
C PRO A 465 -20.28 1.53 -2.37
N SER A 466 -19.38 0.54 -2.34
CA SER A 466 -19.73 -0.82 -1.94
C SER A 466 -19.61 -0.98 -0.41
N ASP A 467 -20.13 -2.08 0.13
CA ASP A 467 -20.02 -2.38 1.57
C ASP A 467 -18.56 -2.56 2.06
N ASP A 468 -17.62 -2.75 1.14
CA ASP A 468 -16.21 -3.03 1.42
C ASP A 468 -15.29 -1.79 1.39
N VAL A 469 -15.82 -0.61 1.00
CA VAL A 469 -15.03 0.64 0.99
C VAL A 469 -15.20 1.43 2.28
N THR A 470 -14.29 2.38 2.51
CA THR A 470 -14.25 3.22 3.72
C THR A 470 -14.69 4.66 3.48
N TRP A 471 -15.33 4.91 2.36
CA TRP A 471 -15.71 6.23 1.87
C TRP A 471 -17.18 6.26 1.49
N ASP A 472 -17.75 7.47 1.43
CA ASP A 472 -19.17 7.68 1.16
C ASP A 472 -19.41 8.57 -0.07
N LEU A 473 -20.68 8.90 -0.32
CA LEU A 473 -21.09 9.75 -1.44
C LEU A 473 -20.60 11.21 -1.33
N GLN A 474 -19.93 11.62 -0.25
CA GLN A 474 -19.39 12.97 -0.07
C GLN A 474 -17.87 13.01 -0.20
N SER A 475 -17.17 11.88 -0.11
CA SER A 475 -15.72 11.77 -0.21
C SER A 475 -15.16 12.33 -1.53
N LEU A 476 -14.26 13.32 -1.42
CA LEU A 476 -13.68 14.00 -2.59
C LEU A 476 -12.71 13.13 -3.38
N GLU A 477 -11.81 12.39 -2.71
CA GLU A 477 -10.77 11.60 -3.39
C GLU A 477 -11.35 10.52 -4.33
N PRO A 478 -12.34 9.70 -3.93
CA PRO A 478 -12.99 8.74 -4.83
C PRO A 478 -13.69 9.41 -6.00
N LYS A 479 -14.40 10.52 -5.78
CA LYS A 479 -15.03 11.30 -6.88
C LYS A 479 -14.01 11.86 -7.86
N ARG A 480 -12.89 12.38 -7.35
CA ARG A 480 -11.76 12.83 -8.17
C ARG A 480 -11.18 11.66 -8.98
N ALA A 481 -10.99 10.49 -8.36
CA ALA A 481 -10.52 9.29 -9.03
C ALA A 481 -11.45 8.88 -10.18
N TYR A 482 -12.77 8.86 -9.90
CA TYR A 482 -13.81 8.62 -10.90
C TYR A 482 -13.69 9.60 -12.07
N ALA A 483 -13.70 10.92 -11.79
CA ALA A 483 -13.71 11.94 -12.83
C ALA A 483 -12.45 11.88 -13.71
N ARG A 484 -11.28 11.61 -13.11
CA ARG A 484 -10.02 11.44 -13.84
C ARG A 484 -10.02 10.20 -14.72
N ALA A 485 -10.52 9.06 -14.21
CA ALA A 485 -10.59 7.83 -15.00
C ALA A 485 -11.61 7.95 -16.14
N PHE A 486 -12.79 8.52 -15.88
CA PHE A 486 -13.80 8.82 -16.89
C PHE A 486 -13.22 9.69 -18.01
N ALA A 487 -12.59 10.81 -17.66
CA ALA A 487 -11.96 11.71 -18.62
C ALA A 487 -10.82 11.04 -19.42
N ASN A 488 -10.08 10.12 -18.80
CA ASN A 488 -9.04 9.35 -19.50
C ASN A 488 -9.63 8.51 -20.63
N VAL A 489 -10.77 7.84 -20.41
CA VAL A 489 -11.47 7.08 -21.46
C VAL A 489 -11.95 8.00 -22.59
N LEU A 490 -12.51 9.16 -22.26
CA LEU A 490 -12.94 10.13 -23.27
C LEU A 490 -11.78 10.59 -24.15
N ARG A 491 -10.65 10.98 -23.55
CA ARG A 491 -9.47 11.44 -24.29
C ARG A 491 -8.88 10.37 -25.18
N LYS A 492 -8.88 9.11 -24.73
CA LYS A 492 -8.46 7.95 -25.52
C LYS A 492 -9.34 7.69 -26.75
N ASN A 493 -10.59 8.17 -26.73
CA ASN A 493 -11.52 8.13 -27.86
C ASN A 493 -11.65 9.49 -28.58
N GLU A 494 -10.65 10.37 -28.41
CA GLU A 494 -10.56 11.68 -29.08
C GLU A 494 -11.68 12.66 -28.70
N ILE A 495 -12.28 12.50 -27.52
CA ILE A 495 -13.27 13.42 -26.97
C ILE A 495 -12.57 14.38 -26.01
N ALA A 496 -12.58 15.67 -26.35
CA ALA A 496 -12.04 16.72 -25.50
C ALA A 496 -12.89 16.90 -24.23
N CYS A 497 -12.23 16.97 -23.07
CA CYS A 497 -12.88 17.16 -21.77
C CYS A 497 -11.94 17.72 -20.70
N GLU A 498 -12.53 18.40 -19.73
CA GLU A 498 -11.85 18.97 -18.56
C GLU A 498 -12.37 18.32 -17.28
N VAL A 499 -11.48 18.08 -16.32
CA VAL A 499 -11.85 17.56 -14.99
C VAL A 499 -11.82 18.73 -14.03
N HIS A 500 -12.84 18.82 -13.18
CA HIS A 500 -12.92 19.83 -12.13
C HIS A 500 -13.24 19.17 -10.80
N GLU A 501 -12.88 19.86 -9.72
CA GLU A 501 -13.13 19.43 -8.36
C GLU A 501 -13.31 20.65 -7.44
N ARG A 502 -13.99 20.43 -6.31
CA ARG A 502 -14.25 21.44 -5.29
C ARG A 502 -14.36 20.78 -3.92
N ILE A 503 -13.60 21.28 -2.94
CA ILE A 503 -13.79 20.95 -1.52
C ILE A 503 -15.04 21.68 -1.02
N ASP A 504 -15.85 21.02 -0.19
CA ASP A 504 -17.05 21.62 0.42
C ASP A 504 -16.83 22.02 1.87
#